data_AF-A0A2H0YEI0-F1
#
_entry.id   AF-A0A2H0YEI0-F1
#
_cell.length_a   1.000
_cell.length_b   1.000
_cell.length_c   1.000
_cell.angle_alpha   90.00
_cell.angle_beta   90.00
_cell.angle_gamma   90.00
#
_symmetry.space_group_name_H-M   'P 1'
#
loop_
_entity.id
_entity.type
_entity.pdbx_description
1 polymer ?
#
loop_
_entity_poly.entity_id
_entity_poly.type
_entity_poly.pdbx_seq_one_letter_code
_entity_poly.pdbx_strand_id
1 'polypeptide(L)'
;RLDRLNMLAIYKGNIFDPVLMYIIGYFLIVSEGSDFRLIRIFVIAFGLLNVAAMSIFVTGINPFTISVVSHGGTRFASYGGISNQGAYALAFFFPLYYYLHVHAGSWVGKAFYVFLMMTTLAGIALTGSRGGYLAMAIELLLLMILTGRYAFFITMTVLGTFGVMAYAALFNWEFLVGAIGRLKLLVAGAEPVRHGFTETDTISAGRTYIWKGIYSVLKNDPVAVIIGKGCGTFAVHIKRALGGAMASHNWFLEVLLELGLIGLSLFVAAGMRMYRFFKLYLRQPDRLLYHCVFCMFFILVWTFMLSAPTVLYVTWFLTLGLLAGYVSDGKGSVIKKSPYPERPILGAGRKPG
;
A
#
# COMPACT_ATOMS: atom_id res chain seq x y z
N ARG A 1 27.53 7.16 -20.66
CA ARG A 1 27.85 5.84 -20.03
C ARG A 1 27.25 5.73 -18.62
N LEU A 2 27.40 6.75 -17.75
CA LEU A 2 26.74 6.82 -16.44
C LEU A 2 25.22 6.58 -16.50
N ASP A 3 24.54 7.07 -17.55
CA ASP A 3 23.09 6.86 -17.70
C ASP A 3 22.68 5.38 -17.88
N ARG A 4 23.49 4.56 -18.56
CA ARG A 4 23.15 3.14 -18.76
C ARG A 4 23.26 2.34 -17.47
N LEU A 5 24.27 2.62 -16.64
CA LEU A 5 24.42 1.97 -15.34
C LEU A 5 23.29 2.38 -14.37
N ASN A 6 22.91 3.66 -14.38
CA ASN A 6 21.77 4.13 -13.59
C ASN A 6 20.45 3.48 -14.05
N MET A 7 20.22 3.37 -15.36
CA MET A 7 19.05 2.66 -15.89
C MET A 7 19.04 1.18 -15.47
N LEU A 8 20.17 0.49 -15.52
CA LEU A 8 20.28 -0.89 -15.05
C LEU A 8 20.02 -1.01 -13.54
N ALA A 9 20.53 -0.09 -12.73
CA ALA A 9 20.28 -0.07 -11.29
C ALA A 9 18.80 0.15 -10.96
N ILE A 10 18.15 1.09 -11.66
CA ILE A 10 16.71 1.35 -11.53
C ILE A 10 15.90 0.11 -11.96
N TYR A 11 16.28 -0.53 -13.07
CA TYR A 11 15.63 -1.75 -13.55
C TYR A 11 15.75 -2.90 -12.54
N LYS A 12 16.97 -3.16 -12.06
CA LYS A 12 17.23 -4.16 -11.03
C LYS A 12 16.34 -3.90 -9.82
N GLY A 13 16.34 -2.66 -9.34
CA GLY A 13 15.51 -2.27 -8.21
C GLY A 13 14.02 -2.49 -8.45
N ASN A 14 13.47 -1.94 -9.53
CA ASN A 14 12.02 -1.87 -9.71
C ASN A 14 11.37 -3.18 -10.16
N ILE A 15 12.12 -4.08 -10.80
CA ILE A 15 11.56 -5.31 -11.39
C ILE A 15 12.23 -6.54 -10.80
N PHE A 16 13.57 -6.62 -10.89
CA PHE A 16 14.28 -7.83 -10.51
C PHE A 16 14.23 -8.10 -9.00
N ASP A 17 14.51 -7.09 -8.18
CA ASP A 17 14.56 -7.23 -6.73
C ASP A 17 13.20 -7.68 -6.14
N PRO A 18 12.04 -7.08 -6.51
CA PRO A 18 10.74 -7.57 -6.07
C PRO A 18 10.46 -9.02 -6.48
N VAL A 19 10.75 -9.40 -7.72
CA VAL A 19 10.54 -10.79 -8.19
C VAL A 19 11.44 -11.76 -7.44
N LEU A 20 12.72 -11.42 -7.26
CA LEU A 20 13.65 -12.23 -6.48
C LEU A 20 13.17 -12.38 -5.03
N MET A 21 12.68 -11.31 -4.42
CA MET A 21 12.20 -11.33 -3.04
C MET A 21 10.90 -12.11 -2.87
N TYR A 22 10.03 -12.13 -3.88
CA TYR A 22 8.90 -13.06 -3.95
C TYR A 22 9.36 -14.52 -3.96
N ILE A 23 10.35 -14.85 -4.81
CA ILE A 23 10.91 -16.21 -4.91
C ILE A 23 11.54 -16.62 -3.58
N ILE A 24 12.34 -15.75 -2.96
CA ILE A 24 12.95 -15.98 -1.65
C ILE A 24 11.87 -16.23 -0.59
N GLY A 25 10.85 -15.36 -0.52
CA GLY A 25 9.74 -15.54 0.43
C GLY A 25 9.02 -16.87 0.24
N TYR A 26 8.76 -17.26 -1.01
CA TYR A 26 8.13 -18.53 -1.33
C TYR A 26 8.93 -19.71 -0.77
N PHE A 27 10.23 -19.77 -1.09
CA PHE A 27 11.06 -20.90 -0.68
C PHE A 27 11.36 -20.94 0.82
N LEU A 28 11.47 -19.78 1.50
CA LEU A 28 11.68 -19.73 2.96
C LEU A 28 10.57 -20.47 3.72
N ILE A 29 9.31 -20.31 3.30
CA ILE A 29 8.19 -20.97 3.98
C ILE A 29 8.11 -22.45 3.63
N VAL A 30 8.30 -22.79 2.36
CA VAL A 30 8.27 -24.19 1.89
C VAL A 30 9.35 -25.01 2.59
N SER A 31 10.55 -24.45 2.82
CA SER A 31 11.64 -25.16 3.51
C SER A 31 11.38 -25.39 5.00
N GLU A 32 10.68 -24.48 5.69
CA GLU A 32 10.41 -24.61 7.13
C GLU A 32 9.15 -25.43 7.46
N GLY A 33 8.50 -26.03 6.46
CA GLY A 33 7.33 -26.88 6.66
C GLY A 33 6.03 -26.12 6.92
N SER A 34 5.95 -24.87 6.46
CA SER A 34 4.72 -24.05 6.36
C SER A 34 4.05 -23.63 7.67
N ASP A 35 4.83 -23.32 8.69
CA ASP A 35 4.31 -22.60 9.85
C ASP A 35 4.03 -21.13 9.48
N PHE A 36 2.86 -20.61 9.88
CA PHE A 36 2.51 -19.19 9.76
C PHE A 36 3.40 -18.29 10.64
N ARG A 37 4.27 -18.87 11.47
CA ARG A 37 5.21 -18.16 12.35
C ARG A 37 6.09 -17.16 11.62
N LEU A 38 6.68 -17.50 10.48
CA LEU A 38 7.54 -16.56 9.73
C LEU A 38 6.74 -15.35 9.23
N ILE A 39 5.55 -15.57 8.66
CA ILE A 39 4.64 -14.48 8.26
C ILE A 39 4.27 -13.62 9.46
N ARG A 40 3.95 -14.25 10.60
CA ARG A 40 3.62 -13.55 11.86
C ARG A 40 4.79 -12.69 12.33
N ILE A 41 6.01 -13.22 12.40
CA ILE A 41 7.21 -12.48 12.80
C ILE A 41 7.41 -11.28 11.90
N PHE A 42 7.30 -11.49 10.58
CA PHE A 42 7.46 -10.44 9.59
C PHE A 42 6.42 -9.32 9.78
N VAL A 43 5.14 -9.68 9.89
CA VAL A 43 4.05 -8.71 10.13
C VAL A 43 4.25 -7.96 11.43
N ILE A 44 4.59 -8.65 12.53
CA ILE A 44 4.88 -8.01 13.83
C ILE A 44 6.05 -7.03 13.72
N ALA A 45 7.12 -7.41 13.02
CA ALA A 45 8.29 -6.55 12.83
C ALA A 45 7.90 -5.22 12.16
N PHE A 46 7.08 -5.26 11.11
CA PHE A 46 6.58 -4.04 10.47
C PHE A 46 5.68 -3.19 11.37
N GLY A 47 4.86 -3.84 12.20
CA GLY A 47 4.03 -3.15 13.19
C GLY A 47 4.89 -2.43 14.24
N LEU A 48 5.91 -3.10 14.76
CA LEU A 48 6.85 -2.54 15.73
C LEU A 48 7.73 -1.44 15.11
N LEU A 49 8.17 -1.60 13.86
CA LEU A 49 8.89 -0.55 13.13
C LEU A 49 8.02 0.71 12.98
N ASN A 50 6.72 0.55 12.71
CA ASN A 50 5.81 1.70 12.67
C ASN A 50 5.66 2.38 14.04
N VAL A 51 5.53 1.59 15.12
CA VAL A 51 5.45 2.13 16.48
C VAL A 51 6.73 2.90 16.81
N ALA A 52 7.90 2.33 16.54
CA ALA A 52 9.18 2.99 16.76
C ALA A 52 9.31 4.28 15.93
N ALA A 53 8.97 4.22 14.64
CA ALA A 53 8.97 5.39 13.76
C ALA A 53 8.04 6.50 14.28
N MET A 54 6.85 6.14 14.74
CA MET A 54 5.87 7.09 15.27
C MET A 54 6.35 7.70 16.59
N SER A 55 6.94 6.91 17.49
CA SER A 55 7.55 7.41 18.73
C SER A 55 8.67 8.39 18.45
N ILE A 56 9.58 8.09 17.50
CA ILE A 56 10.63 9.02 17.08
C ILE A 56 10.02 10.30 16.50
N PHE A 57 9.04 10.16 15.62
CA PHE A 57 8.39 11.29 14.97
C PHE A 57 7.70 12.23 15.97
N VAL A 58 6.98 11.68 16.96
CA VAL A 58 6.25 12.51 17.92
C VAL A 58 7.16 13.10 19.01
N THR A 59 8.13 12.33 19.50
CA THR A 59 9.06 12.83 20.53
C THR A 59 10.13 13.77 19.98
N GLY A 60 10.41 13.72 18.68
CA GLY A 60 11.54 14.41 18.06
C GLY A 60 12.90 13.81 18.41
N ILE A 61 12.94 12.76 19.25
CA ILE A 61 14.18 12.07 19.63
C ILE A 61 14.49 11.06 18.53
N ASN A 62 15.36 11.44 17.60
CA ASN A 62 15.78 10.56 16.54
C ASN A 62 17.18 9.98 16.81
N PRO A 63 17.29 8.69 17.19
CA PRO A 63 18.58 8.02 17.29
C PRO A 63 19.22 7.77 15.91
N PHE A 64 18.44 7.93 14.84
CA PHE A 64 18.86 7.85 13.44
C PHE A 64 18.84 9.24 12.79
N THR A 65 19.27 9.37 11.54
CA THR A 65 19.15 10.64 10.82
C THR A 65 17.67 10.98 10.54
N ILE A 66 17.28 12.27 10.66
CA ILE A 66 15.89 12.79 10.55
C ILE A 66 15.15 12.39 9.27
N SER A 67 15.91 12.13 8.20
CA SER A 67 15.38 11.84 6.86
C SER A 67 14.67 10.48 6.73
N VAL A 68 14.84 9.53 7.66
CA VAL A 68 14.28 8.18 7.52
C VAL A 68 12.80 8.12 7.90
N VAL A 69 12.39 8.89 8.90
CA VAL A 69 11.06 8.80 9.54
C VAL A 69 10.17 10.01 9.28
N SER A 70 10.74 11.10 8.77
CA SER A 70 10.01 12.32 8.41
C SER A 70 10.25 12.71 6.95
N HIS A 71 9.17 13.03 6.24
CA HIS A 71 9.22 13.57 4.90
C HIS A 71 9.24 15.10 4.98
N GLY A 72 10.38 15.71 4.67
CA GLY A 72 10.57 17.16 4.73
C GLY A 72 10.36 17.74 6.13
N GLY A 73 10.67 16.97 7.18
CA GLY A 73 10.58 17.39 8.59
C GLY A 73 9.17 17.61 9.15
N THR A 74 8.12 17.54 8.33
CA THR A 74 6.77 17.97 8.70
C THR A 74 5.70 16.89 8.58
N ARG A 75 6.01 15.80 7.88
CA ARG A 75 5.05 14.71 7.63
C ARG A 75 5.65 13.39 8.05
N PHE A 76 4.86 12.55 8.70
CA PHE A 76 5.29 11.21 9.04
C PHE A 76 5.51 10.38 7.77
N ALA A 77 6.68 9.75 7.64
CA ALA A 77 7.04 8.89 6.52
C ALA A 77 6.97 7.39 6.86
N SER A 78 6.74 7.05 8.13
CA SER A 78 6.93 5.69 8.65
C SER A 78 8.31 5.17 8.22
N TYR A 79 8.39 3.94 7.72
CA TYR A 79 9.61 3.33 7.16
C TYR A 79 9.77 3.52 5.64
N GLY A 80 8.96 4.39 5.00
CA GLY A 80 8.97 4.58 3.55
C GLY A 80 9.84 5.73 3.05
N GLY A 81 10.40 6.57 3.93
CA GLY A 81 11.14 7.81 3.56
C GLY A 81 10.28 8.92 2.92
N ILE A 82 9.13 8.57 2.37
CA ILE A 82 8.12 9.51 1.84
C ILE A 82 6.77 9.18 2.47
N SER A 83 6.11 10.22 2.97
CA SER A 83 4.79 10.16 3.63
C SER A 83 3.73 9.33 2.91
N ASN A 84 3.53 9.54 1.62
CA ASN A 84 2.54 8.76 0.86
C ASN A 84 2.87 7.27 0.85
N GLN A 85 4.15 6.94 0.72
CA GLN A 85 4.64 5.58 0.63
C GLN A 85 4.48 4.87 1.97
N GLY A 86 4.82 5.55 3.07
CA GLY A 86 4.52 5.08 4.43
C GLY A 86 3.04 4.76 4.62
N ALA A 87 2.13 5.62 4.15
CA ALA A 87 0.69 5.39 4.28
C ALA A 87 0.24 4.08 3.59
N TYR A 88 0.72 3.83 2.36
CA TYR A 88 0.35 2.60 1.64
C TYR A 88 0.99 1.36 2.25
N ALA A 89 2.21 1.47 2.75
CA ALA A 89 2.87 0.35 3.42
C ALA A 89 2.11 -0.07 4.68
N LEU A 90 1.65 0.91 5.46
CA LEU A 90 0.80 0.70 6.62
C LEU A 90 -0.55 0.07 6.25
N ALA A 91 -1.23 0.60 5.23
CA ALA A 91 -2.48 0.03 4.74
C ALA A 91 -2.29 -1.42 4.29
N PHE A 92 -1.21 -1.72 3.56
CA PHE A 92 -0.91 -3.07 3.09
C PHE A 92 -0.81 -4.11 4.23
N PHE A 93 -0.26 -3.76 5.39
CA PHE A 93 -0.17 -4.70 6.51
C PHE A 93 -1.41 -4.74 7.41
N PHE A 94 -2.30 -3.74 7.31
CA PHE A 94 -3.48 -3.61 8.16
C PHE A 94 -4.36 -4.88 8.18
N PRO A 95 -4.71 -5.50 7.03
CA PRO A 95 -5.51 -6.72 7.01
C PRO A 95 -4.83 -7.90 7.74
N LEU A 96 -3.50 -8.00 7.71
CA LEU A 96 -2.78 -9.09 8.37
C LEU A 96 -2.75 -8.91 9.89
N TYR A 97 -2.69 -7.68 10.41
CA TYR A 97 -2.89 -7.45 11.85
C TYR A 97 -4.28 -7.90 12.29
N TYR A 98 -5.31 -7.63 11.48
CA TYR A 98 -6.66 -8.10 11.76
C TYR A 98 -6.76 -9.63 11.73
N TYR A 99 -6.17 -10.28 10.73
CA TYR A 99 -6.10 -11.75 10.67
C TYR A 99 -5.45 -12.34 11.92
N LEU A 100 -4.32 -11.78 12.36
CA LEU A 100 -3.61 -12.22 13.56
C LEU A 100 -4.35 -11.92 14.85
N HIS A 101 -5.04 -10.77 14.94
CA HIS A 101 -5.94 -10.44 16.06
C HIS A 101 -7.00 -11.52 16.25
N VAL A 102 -7.63 -11.94 15.17
CA VAL A 102 -8.68 -12.95 15.19
C VAL A 102 -8.18 -14.31 15.69
N HIS A 103 -6.97 -14.71 15.27
CA HIS A 103 -6.38 -16.00 15.58
C HIS A 103 -5.50 -16.01 16.84
N ALA A 104 -5.38 -14.89 17.54
CA ALA A 104 -4.66 -14.83 18.80
C ALA A 104 -5.40 -15.64 19.88
N GLY A 105 -4.71 -16.62 20.47
CA GLY A 105 -5.28 -17.50 21.50
C GLY A 105 -5.46 -16.83 22.88
N SER A 106 -4.76 -15.72 23.15
CA SER A 106 -4.84 -14.99 24.42
C SER A 106 -5.41 -13.58 24.24
N TRP A 107 -6.05 -13.05 25.28
CA TRP A 107 -6.56 -11.68 25.28
C TRP A 107 -5.42 -10.65 25.14
N VAL A 108 -4.25 -10.92 25.71
CA VAL A 108 -3.04 -10.09 25.56
C VAL A 108 -2.62 -10.01 24.10
N GLY A 109 -2.58 -11.16 23.39
CA GLY A 109 -2.27 -11.18 21.96
C GLY A 109 -3.30 -10.40 21.13
N LYS A 110 -4.60 -10.55 21.46
CA LYS A 110 -5.67 -9.78 20.81
C LYS A 110 -5.51 -8.28 21.00
N ALA A 111 -5.22 -7.84 22.23
CA ALA A 111 -4.98 -6.45 22.57
C ALA A 111 -3.73 -5.90 21.87
N PHE A 112 -2.67 -6.68 21.79
CA PHE A 112 -1.45 -6.32 21.06
C PHE A 112 -1.71 -6.06 19.57
N TYR A 113 -2.44 -6.93 18.88
CA TYR A 113 -2.77 -6.68 17.46
C TYR A 113 -3.75 -5.53 17.26
N VAL A 114 -4.67 -5.30 18.20
CA VAL A 114 -5.51 -4.09 18.23
C VAL A 114 -4.64 -2.85 18.35
N PHE A 115 -3.65 -2.85 19.24
CA PHE A 115 -2.69 -1.77 19.35
C PHE A 115 -1.94 -1.53 18.03
N LEU A 116 -1.44 -2.58 17.36
CA LEU A 116 -0.79 -2.43 16.05
C LEU A 116 -1.74 -1.88 14.96
N MET A 117 -3.00 -2.28 14.95
CA MET A 117 -4.00 -1.71 14.03
C MET A 117 -4.26 -0.23 14.31
N MET A 118 -4.39 0.15 15.59
CA MET A 118 -4.58 1.56 15.97
C MET A 118 -3.37 2.41 15.58
N THR A 119 -2.14 1.92 15.80
CA THR A 119 -0.92 2.65 15.43
C THR A 119 -0.72 2.72 13.91
N THR A 120 -1.29 1.77 13.16
CA THR A 120 -1.33 1.81 11.70
C THR A 120 -2.28 2.90 11.21
N LEU A 121 -3.50 2.97 11.73
CA LEU A 121 -4.46 4.05 11.45
C LEU A 121 -3.88 5.42 11.83
N ALA A 122 -3.22 5.47 12.98
CA ALA A 122 -2.47 6.63 13.44
C ALA A 122 -1.40 7.06 12.44
N GLY A 123 -0.51 6.15 12.07
CA GLY A 123 0.56 6.43 11.14
C GLY A 123 0.02 6.94 9.81
N ILE A 124 -1.02 6.30 9.27
CA ILE A 124 -1.70 6.76 8.05
C ILE A 124 -2.22 8.19 8.24
N ALA A 125 -2.96 8.48 9.31
CA ALA A 125 -3.44 9.84 9.64
C ALA A 125 -2.28 10.84 9.67
N LEU A 126 -1.17 10.49 10.33
CA LEU A 126 0.00 11.35 10.50
C LEU A 126 0.75 11.64 9.18
N THR A 127 0.61 10.78 8.16
CA THR A 127 1.29 10.99 6.88
C THR A 127 0.80 12.22 6.10
N GLY A 128 -0.41 12.71 6.37
CA GLY A 128 -1.02 13.74 5.53
C GLY A 128 -1.35 13.26 4.11
N SER A 129 -1.36 11.96 3.85
CA SER A 129 -1.53 11.40 2.51
C SER A 129 -3.00 11.25 2.13
N ARG A 130 -3.48 12.11 1.23
CA ARG A 130 -4.86 12.06 0.69
C ARG A 130 -5.20 10.70 0.06
N GLY A 131 -4.27 10.15 -0.71
CA GLY A 131 -4.42 8.83 -1.32
C GLY A 131 -4.43 7.71 -0.28
N GLY A 132 -3.63 7.83 0.78
CA GLY A 132 -3.63 6.90 1.92
C GLY A 132 -4.94 6.92 2.71
N TYR A 133 -5.51 8.10 2.95
CA TYR A 133 -6.80 8.25 3.64
C TYR A 133 -7.94 7.57 2.89
N LEU A 134 -8.03 7.82 1.58
CA LEU A 134 -9.06 7.23 0.74
C LEU A 134 -8.87 5.70 0.61
N ALA A 135 -7.63 5.25 0.40
CA ALA A 135 -7.32 3.82 0.35
C ALA A 135 -7.73 3.09 1.62
N MET A 136 -7.36 3.64 2.79
CA MET A 136 -7.69 3.06 4.10
C MET A 136 -9.20 3.05 4.35
N ALA A 137 -9.92 4.12 4.01
CA ALA A 137 -11.38 4.17 4.17
C ALA A 137 -12.07 3.08 3.33
N ILE A 138 -11.65 2.90 2.08
CA ILE A 138 -12.17 1.84 1.21
C ILE A 138 -11.77 0.46 1.75
N GLU A 139 -10.53 0.28 2.20
CA GLU A 139 -10.05 -0.99 2.76
C GLU A 139 -10.80 -1.38 4.04
N LEU A 140 -11.05 -0.44 4.95
CA LEU A 140 -11.89 -0.67 6.14
C LEU A 140 -13.30 -1.06 5.73
N LEU A 141 -13.89 -0.38 4.75
CA LEU A 141 -15.20 -0.72 4.23
C LEU A 141 -15.24 -2.13 3.63
N LEU A 142 -14.24 -2.50 2.84
CA LEU A 142 -14.08 -3.85 2.30
C LEU A 142 -13.98 -4.88 3.44
N LEU A 143 -13.14 -4.66 4.44
CA LEU A 143 -13.02 -5.56 5.59
C LEU A 143 -14.32 -5.65 6.39
N MET A 144 -15.04 -4.53 6.60
CA MET A 144 -16.35 -4.52 7.24
C MET A 144 -17.37 -5.39 6.51
N ILE A 145 -17.48 -5.22 5.18
CA ILE A 145 -18.42 -5.97 4.34
C ILE A 145 -18.03 -7.45 4.28
N LEU A 146 -16.76 -7.75 4.02
CA LEU A 146 -16.27 -9.12 3.82
C LEU A 146 -16.30 -9.96 5.11
N THR A 147 -16.20 -9.33 6.28
CA THR A 147 -16.16 -10.03 7.58
C THR A 147 -17.44 -9.86 8.40
N GLY A 148 -18.31 -8.92 8.04
CA GLY A 148 -19.54 -8.60 8.76
C GLY A 148 -19.31 -7.94 10.13
N ARG A 149 -18.11 -7.39 10.39
CA ARG A 149 -17.70 -6.82 11.69
C ARG A 149 -17.72 -5.29 11.73
N TYR A 150 -18.84 -4.69 11.38
CA TYR A 150 -19.02 -3.23 11.32
C TYR A 150 -18.62 -2.51 12.61
N ALA A 151 -19.20 -2.90 13.75
CA ALA A 151 -18.94 -2.26 15.03
C ALA A 151 -17.45 -2.26 15.40
N PHE A 152 -16.76 -3.38 15.18
CA PHE A 152 -15.33 -3.49 15.46
C PHE A 152 -14.50 -2.46 14.67
N PHE A 153 -14.67 -2.41 13.34
CA PHE A 153 -13.90 -1.48 12.51
C PHE A 153 -14.28 -0.01 12.73
N ILE A 154 -15.56 0.28 13.00
CA ILE A 154 -16.01 1.64 13.37
C ILE A 154 -15.35 2.07 14.69
N THR A 155 -15.43 1.24 15.74
CA THR A 155 -14.80 1.52 17.03
C THR A 155 -13.30 1.69 16.88
N MET A 156 -12.62 0.82 16.13
CA MET A 156 -11.18 0.93 15.86
C MET A 156 -10.81 2.22 15.12
N THR A 157 -11.62 2.63 14.15
CA THR A 157 -11.40 3.87 13.39
C THR A 157 -11.58 5.10 14.27
N VAL A 158 -12.65 5.13 15.07
CA VAL A 158 -12.91 6.21 16.05
C VAL A 158 -11.77 6.26 17.07
N LEU A 159 -11.49 5.18 17.78
CA LEU A 159 -10.45 5.15 18.81
C LEU A 159 -9.06 5.45 18.24
N GLY A 160 -8.71 4.89 17.08
CA GLY A 160 -7.44 5.15 16.42
C GLY A 160 -7.29 6.61 16.01
N THR A 161 -8.32 7.19 15.38
CA THR A 161 -8.25 8.58 14.90
C THR A 161 -8.30 9.58 16.05
N PHE A 162 -9.26 9.44 16.97
CA PHE A 162 -9.38 10.33 18.12
C PHE A 162 -8.23 10.18 19.10
N GLY A 163 -7.74 8.97 19.33
CA GLY A 163 -6.57 8.74 20.18
C GLY A 163 -5.34 9.47 19.66
N VAL A 164 -5.16 9.50 18.34
CA VAL A 164 -4.04 10.20 17.70
C VAL A 164 -4.20 11.70 17.72
N MET A 165 -5.42 12.19 17.46
CA MET A 165 -5.71 13.62 17.56
C MET A 165 -5.52 14.12 19.00
N ALA A 166 -5.99 13.37 19.99
CA ALA A 166 -5.81 13.70 21.41
C ALA A 166 -4.33 13.67 21.80
N TYR A 167 -3.59 12.64 21.41
CA TYR A 167 -2.16 12.53 21.66
C TYR A 167 -1.38 13.67 20.99
N ALA A 168 -1.64 13.95 19.72
CA ALA A 168 -1.02 15.08 19.02
C ALA A 168 -1.38 16.42 19.67
N ALA A 169 -2.62 16.62 20.11
CA ALA A 169 -3.01 17.84 20.81
C ALA A 169 -2.22 18.07 22.10
N LEU A 170 -1.91 17.00 22.84
CA LEU A 170 -1.19 17.08 24.12
C LEU A 170 0.32 17.25 23.96
N PHE A 171 0.93 16.58 22.97
CA PHE A 171 2.39 16.48 22.87
C PHE A 171 3.00 17.19 21.65
N ASN A 172 2.19 17.50 20.63
CA ASN A 172 2.68 18.11 19.39
C ASN A 172 1.58 18.95 18.70
N TRP A 173 1.19 20.05 19.34
CA TRP A 173 0.10 20.91 18.87
C TRP A 173 0.36 21.47 17.46
N GLU A 174 1.60 21.86 17.15
CA GLU A 174 1.97 22.36 15.82
C GLU A 174 1.70 21.33 14.72
N PHE A 175 1.99 20.05 14.99
CA PHE A 175 1.66 18.97 14.07
C PHE A 175 0.14 18.92 13.81
N LEU A 176 -0.68 19.00 14.85
CA LEU A 176 -2.13 18.95 14.71
C LEU A 176 -2.66 20.13 13.90
N VAL A 177 -2.16 21.34 14.17
CA VAL A 177 -2.48 22.55 13.39
C VAL A 177 -2.08 22.36 11.92
N GLY A 178 -0.88 21.83 11.65
CA GLY A 178 -0.42 21.52 10.30
C GLY A 178 -1.26 20.45 9.59
N ALA A 179 -1.70 19.42 10.32
CA ALA A 179 -2.59 18.38 9.80
C ALA A 179 -3.97 18.94 9.44
N ILE A 180 -4.56 19.75 10.32
CA ILE A 180 -5.82 20.46 10.06
C ILE A 180 -5.67 21.44 8.89
N GLY A 181 -4.55 22.17 8.81
CA GLY A 181 -4.24 23.05 7.67
C GLY A 181 -4.23 22.28 6.34
N ARG A 182 -3.61 21.09 6.31
CA ARG A 182 -3.61 20.22 5.12
C ARG A 182 -5.00 19.67 4.79
N LEU A 183 -5.84 19.39 5.78
CA LEU A 183 -7.23 19.04 5.56
C LEU A 183 -8.03 20.22 5.02
N LYS A 184 -7.77 21.45 5.47
CA LYS A 184 -8.41 22.65 4.90
C LYS A 184 -8.01 22.87 3.44
N LEU A 185 -6.77 22.54 3.07
CA LEU A 185 -6.34 22.55 1.66
C LEU A 185 -7.11 21.55 0.78
N LEU A 186 -7.68 20.48 1.35
CA LEU A 186 -8.60 19.59 0.60
C LEU A 186 -9.90 20.29 0.23
N VAL A 187 -10.37 21.20 1.09
CA VAL A 187 -11.68 21.84 0.97
C VAL A 187 -11.60 23.16 0.21
N ALA A 188 -10.49 23.90 0.35
CA ALA A 188 -10.44 25.29 -0.05
C ALA A 188 -9.81 25.57 -1.43
N GLY A 189 -9.24 24.59 -2.15
CA GLY A 189 -8.56 24.84 -3.44
C GLY A 189 -7.43 25.89 -3.36
N ALA A 190 -6.98 26.23 -2.16
CA ALA A 190 -6.32 27.51 -1.84
C ALA A 190 -4.80 27.54 -2.11
N GLU A 191 -4.24 26.53 -2.78
CA GLU A 191 -2.86 26.64 -3.24
C GLU A 191 -2.83 27.60 -4.43
N PRO A 192 -2.03 28.67 -4.41
CA PRO A 192 -1.92 29.57 -5.53
C PRO A 192 -1.53 28.77 -6.77
N VAL A 193 -2.30 28.96 -7.84
CA VAL A 193 -2.09 28.27 -9.10
C VAL A 193 -0.68 28.56 -9.57
N ARG A 194 0.18 27.53 -9.58
CA ARG A 194 1.54 27.65 -10.09
C ARG A 194 1.48 28.10 -11.54
N HIS A 195 2.42 28.94 -11.96
CA HIS A 195 2.42 29.44 -13.34
C HIS A 195 2.41 28.26 -14.35
N GLY A 196 1.39 28.21 -15.21
CA GLY A 196 1.19 27.12 -16.18
C GLY A 196 0.39 25.91 -15.68
N PHE A 197 -0.02 25.86 -14.41
CA PHE A 197 -0.93 24.84 -13.89
C PHE A 197 -2.38 25.30 -14.05
N THR A 198 -3.28 24.34 -14.28
CA THR A 198 -4.72 24.57 -14.11
C THR A 198 -5.12 24.32 -12.64
N GLU A 199 -6.29 24.79 -12.22
CA GLU A 199 -6.85 24.48 -10.90
C GLU A 199 -6.89 22.96 -10.64
N THR A 200 -7.27 22.16 -11.64
CA THR A 200 -7.26 20.69 -11.58
C THR A 200 -5.86 20.12 -11.35
N ASP A 201 -4.83 20.73 -11.93
CA ASP A 201 -3.43 20.33 -11.71
C ASP A 201 -3.01 20.63 -10.28
N THR A 202 -3.41 21.77 -9.73
CA THR A 202 -3.14 22.09 -8.32
C THR A 202 -3.86 21.12 -7.37
N ILE A 203 -5.16 20.89 -7.57
CA ILE A 203 -5.96 19.97 -6.74
C ILE A 203 -5.37 18.56 -6.78
N SER A 204 -4.94 18.08 -7.94
CA SER A 204 -4.35 16.75 -8.10
C SER A 204 -2.89 16.63 -7.61
N ALA A 205 -2.31 17.72 -7.07
CA ALA A 205 -0.88 17.85 -6.75
C ALA A 205 0.03 17.56 -7.97
N GLY A 206 -0.33 18.11 -9.11
CA GLY A 206 0.42 18.07 -10.38
C GLY A 206 0.24 16.81 -11.21
N ARG A 207 -0.51 15.81 -10.72
CA ARG A 207 -0.68 14.53 -11.43
C ARG A 207 -1.35 14.72 -12.79
N THR A 208 -2.40 15.52 -12.87
CA THR A 208 -3.09 15.76 -14.15
C THR A 208 -2.21 16.51 -15.16
N TYR A 209 -1.28 17.36 -14.71
CA TYR A 209 -0.31 18.01 -15.57
C TYR A 209 0.67 16.99 -16.19
N ILE A 210 1.15 16.07 -15.37
CA ILE A 210 2.00 14.94 -15.82
C ILE A 210 1.23 14.07 -16.83
N TRP A 211 -0.04 13.75 -16.55
CA TRP A 211 -0.86 12.93 -17.44
C TRP A 211 -1.13 13.60 -18.79
N LYS A 212 -1.33 14.92 -18.81
CA LYS A 212 -1.41 15.70 -20.07
C LYS A 212 -0.11 15.59 -20.86
N GLY A 213 1.05 15.58 -20.19
CA GLY A 213 2.35 15.35 -20.83
C GLY A 213 2.50 13.95 -21.42
N ILE A 214 2.06 12.91 -20.70
CA ILE A 214 2.04 11.53 -21.23
C ILE A 214 1.16 11.45 -22.47
N TYR A 215 -0.05 12.03 -22.38
CA TYR A 215 -0.99 12.07 -23.50
C TYR A 215 -0.41 12.82 -24.71
N SER A 216 0.26 13.96 -24.53
CA SER A 216 0.86 14.70 -25.65
C SER A 216 1.98 13.91 -26.32
N VAL A 217 2.80 13.18 -25.56
CA VAL A 217 3.84 12.29 -26.12
C VAL A 217 3.22 11.17 -26.94
N LEU A 218 2.19 10.50 -26.42
CA LEU A 218 1.52 9.39 -27.10
C LEU A 218 0.70 9.83 -28.30
N LYS A 219 0.05 11.00 -28.23
CA LYS A 219 -0.70 11.58 -29.36
C LYS A 219 0.21 11.89 -30.54
N ASN A 220 1.42 12.36 -30.28
CA ASN A 220 2.39 12.74 -31.31
C ASN A 220 3.19 11.55 -31.86
N ASP A 221 3.10 10.38 -31.23
CA ASP A 221 3.69 9.14 -31.73
C ASP A 221 2.73 7.97 -31.48
N PRO A 222 1.78 7.71 -32.40
CA PRO A 222 0.82 6.64 -32.26
C PRO A 222 1.46 5.24 -32.17
N VAL A 223 2.65 5.03 -32.75
CA VAL A 223 3.35 3.74 -32.67
C VAL A 223 3.78 3.46 -31.23
N ALA A 224 4.22 4.49 -30.51
CA ALA A 224 4.58 4.38 -29.10
C ALA A 224 3.40 3.97 -28.19
N VAL A 225 2.14 4.15 -28.61
CA VAL A 225 0.99 3.60 -27.86
C VAL A 225 1.05 2.08 -27.81
N ILE A 226 1.48 1.42 -28.89
CA ILE A 226 1.50 -0.03 -28.98
C ILE A 226 2.75 -0.61 -28.32
N ILE A 227 3.93 -0.08 -28.68
CA ILE A 227 5.24 -0.66 -28.31
C ILE A 227 5.99 0.12 -27.22
N GLY A 228 5.52 1.32 -26.86
CA GLY A 228 6.19 2.20 -25.90
C GLY A 228 7.32 3.03 -26.49
N LYS A 229 7.92 3.88 -25.66
CA LYS A 229 9.08 4.72 -25.96
C LYS A 229 10.42 4.12 -25.54
N GLY A 230 10.40 2.98 -24.86
CA GLY A 230 11.55 2.32 -24.25
C GLY A 230 11.54 2.44 -22.72
N CYS A 231 12.00 1.39 -22.05
CA CYS A 231 12.08 1.34 -20.59
C CYS A 231 13.07 2.37 -20.03
N GLY A 232 12.73 3.02 -18.92
CA GLY A 232 13.54 4.04 -18.26
C GLY A 232 13.58 5.40 -18.99
N THR A 233 12.73 5.60 -19.99
CA THR A 233 12.70 6.84 -20.80
C THR A 233 11.63 7.84 -20.33
N PHE A 234 10.80 7.50 -19.34
CA PHE A 234 9.69 8.33 -18.86
C PHE A 234 10.12 9.76 -18.56
N ALA A 235 11.11 9.94 -17.69
CA ALA A 235 11.55 11.27 -17.25
C ALA A 235 12.09 12.13 -18.41
N VAL A 236 12.74 11.51 -19.40
CA VAL A 236 13.28 12.20 -20.58
C VAL A 236 12.15 12.71 -21.47
N HIS A 237 11.16 11.86 -21.76
CA HIS A 237 10.03 12.23 -22.60
C HIS A 237 9.12 13.27 -21.94
N ILE A 238 8.87 13.14 -20.64
CA ILE A 238 8.08 14.11 -19.88
C ILE A 238 8.82 15.44 -19.75
N LYS A 239 10.14 15.44 -19.51
CA LYS A 239 10.93 16.68 -19.52
C LYS A 239 10.86 17.40 -20.86
N ARG A 240 10.92 16.66 -21.98
CA ARG A 240 10.78 17.24 -23.31
C ARG A 240 9.37 17.80 -23.55
N ALA A 241 8.33 17.10 -23.08
CA ALA A 241 6.94 17.50 -23.31
C ALA A 241 6.48 18.67 -22.41
N LEU A 242 6.97 18.75 -21.18
CA LEU A 242 6.47 19.67 -20.15
C LEU A 242 7.52 20.70 -19.67
N GLY A 243 8.75 20.64 -20.20
CA GLY A 243 9.85 21.52 -19.81
C GLY A 243 10.57 21.13 -18.51
N GLY A 244 10.16 20.05 -17.83
CA GLY A 244 10.75 19.63 -16.55
C GLY A 244 10.58 18.13 -16.26
N ALA A 245 11.55 17.54 -15.56
CA ALA A 245 11.44 16.14 -15.12
C ALA A 245 10.50 16.05 -13.91
N MET A 246 9.51 15.17 -13.98
CA MET A 246 8.54 14.93 -12.91
C MET A 246 8.38 13.42 -12.71
N ALA A 247 8.10 12.99 -11.48
CA ALA A 247 7.77 11.60 -11.20
C ALA A 247 6.40 11.24 -11.80
N SER A 248 6.22 10.02 -12.28
CA SER A 248 4.98 9.61 -12.96
C SER A 248 3.75 9.69 -12.07
N HIS A 249 3.93 9.42 -10.77
CA HIS A 249 2.86 9.28 -9.79
C HIS A 249 1.71 8.36 -10.27
N ASN A 250 1.96 7.47 -11.24
CA ASN A 250 1.04 6.47 -11.78
C ASN A 250 1.84 5.48 -12.65
N TRP A 251 2.12 4.32 -12.08
CA TRP A 251 2.90 3.25 -12.71
C TRP A 251 2.21 2.67 -13.96
N PHE A 252 0.88 2.66 -14.03
CA PHE A 252 0.18 2.18 -15.23
C PHE A 252 0.45 3.08 -16.42
N LEU A 253 0.44 4.41 -16.21
CA LEU A 253 0.74 5.37 -17.27
C LEU A 253 2.24 5.40 -17.61
N GLU A 254 3.10 5.18 -16.63
CA GLU A 254 4.54 5.01 -16.86
C GLU A 254 4.83 3.78 -17.71
N VAL A 255 4.28 2.60 -17.34
CA VAL A 255 4.39 1.37 -18.13
C VAL A 255 3.78 1.55 -19.52
N LEU A 256 2.63 2.23 -19.65
CA LEU A 256 2.04 2.53 -20.94
C LEU A 256 2.97 3.40 -21.80
N LEU A 257 3.58 4.44 -21.25
CA LEU A 257 4.49 5.31 -22.00
C LEU A 257 5.76 4.56 -22.40
N GLU A 258 6.35 3.79 -21.49
CA GLU A 258 7.64 3.15 -21.69
C GLU A 258 7.57 1.84 -22.49
N LEU A 259 6.55 1.03 -22.26
CA LEU A 259 6.42 -0.33 -22.81
C LEU A 259 5.15 -0.52 -23.67
N GLY A 260 4.34 0.52 -23.82
CA GLY A 260 3.13 0.50 -24.64
C GLY A 260 2.03 -0.40 -24.08
N LEU A 261 1.00 -0.62 -24.89
CA LEU A 261 -0.09 -1.54 -24.58
C LEU A 261 0.40 -2.99 -24.41
N ILE A 262 1.48 -3.39 -25.09
CA ILE A 262 2.06 -4.73 -24.92
C ILE A 262 2.58 -4.91 -23.48
N GLY A 263 3.44 -4.00 -23.02
CA GLY A 263 3.97 -4.07 -21.65
C GLY A 263 2.89 -3.93 -20.58
N LEU A 264 1.94 -2.99 -20.78
CA LEU A 264 0.81 -2.83 -19.87
C LEU A 264 -0.06 -4.11 -19.79
N SER A 265 -0.32 -4.76 -20.92
CA SER A 265 -1.09 -6.01 -20.96
C SER A 265 -0.39 -7.14 -20.22
N LEU A 266 0.92 -7.28 -20.39
CA LEU A 266 1.73 -8.27 -19.66
C LEU A 266 1.73 -7.98 -18.15
N PHE A 267 1.87 -6.71 -17.77
CA PHE A 267 1.83 -6.28 -16.36
C PHE A 267 0.48 -6.62 -15.70
N VAL A 268 -0.63 -6.29 -16.37
CA VAL A 268 -1.99 -6.63 -15.89
C VAL A 268 -2.19 -8.14 -15.85
N ALA A 269 -1.75 -8.87 -16.88
CA ALA A 269 -1.87 -10.33 -16.92
C ALA A 269 -1.10 -11.01 -15.77
N ALA A 270 0.10 -10.52 -15.43
CA ALA A 270 0.87 -11.01 -14.29
C ALA A 270 0.14 -10.80 -12.96
N GLY A 271 -0.38 -9.59 -12.72
CA GLY A 271 -1.19 -9.28 -11.53
C GLY A 271 -2.44 -10.16 -11.44
N MET A 272 -3.13 -10.37 -12.55
CA MET A 272 -4.31 -11.23 -12.62
C MET A 272 -4.01 -12.70 -12.35
N ARG A 273 -2.87 -13.23 -12.85
CA ARG A 273 -2.43 -14.59 -12.53
C ARG A 273 -2.11 -14.75 -11.05
N MET A 274 -1.39 -13.78 -10.48
CA MET A 274 -1.07 -13.78 -9.05
C MET A 274 -2.34 -13.73 -8.19
N TYR A 275 -3.32 -12.89 -8.53
CA TYR A 275 -4.61 -12.86 -7.84
C TYR A 275 -5.38 -14.19 -7.97
N ARG A 276 -5.42 -14.78 -9.17
CA ARG A 276 -6.08 -16.08 -9.40
C ARG A 276 -5.45 -17.19 -8.58
N PHE A 277 -4.13 -17.21 -8.46
CA PHE A 277 -3.42 -18.13 -7.57
C PHE A 277 -3.95 -18.03 -6.14
N PHE A 278 -3.92 -16.84 -5.52
CA PHE A 278 -4.43 -16.69 -4.16
C PHE A 278 -5.91 -17.02 -4.04
N LYS A 279 -6.74 -16.69 -5.03
CA LYS A 279 -8.16 -17.06 -5.04
C LYS A 279 -8.39 -18.56 -5.05
N LEU A 280 -7.64 -19.30 -5.85
CA LEU A 280 -7.80 -20.76 -5.95
C LEU A 280 -7.34 -21.45 -4.68
N TYR A 281 -6.21 -21.02 -4.13
CA TYR A 281 -5.56 -21.75 -3.06
C TYR A 281 -5.88 -21.27 -1.63
N LEU A 282 -6.32 -20.01 -1.42
CA LEU A 282 -6.70 -19.52 -0.07
C LEU A 282 -8.20 -19.61 0.23
N ARG A 283 -9.06 -19.49 -0.78
CA ARG A 283 -10.50 -19.24 -0.55
C ARG A 283 -11.20 -20.34 0.26
N GLN A 284 -10.80 -21.60 0.06
CA GLN A 284 -11.38 -22.73 0.78
C GLN A 284 -10.75 -23.00 2.16
N PRO A 285 -9.41 -23.06 2.31
CA PRO A 285 -8.81 -23.39 3.61
C PRO A 285 -8.97 -22.28 4.65
N ASP A 286 -8.80 -21.02 4.25
CA ASP A 286 -8.92 -19.89 5.17
C ASP A 286 -9.54 -18.67 4.47
N ARG A 287 -10.87 -18.58 4.60
CA ARG A 287 -11.66 -17.50 4.01
C ARG A 287 -11.26 -16.13 4.55
N LEU A 288 -10.86 -16.04 5.82
CA LEU A 288 -10.48 -14.75 6.40
C LEU A 288 -9.12 -14.30 5.84
N LEU A 289 -8.14 -15.19 5.79
CA LEU A 289 -6.85 -14.91 5.16
C LEU A 289 -7.03 -14.51 3.69
N TYR A 290 -7.89 -15.21 2.95
CA TYR A 290 -8.25 -14.83 1.58
C TYR A 290 -8.78 -13.39 1.48
N HIS A 291 -9.73 -12.99 2.34
CA HIS A 291 -10.24 -11.61 2.36
C HIS A 291 -9.13 -10.60 2.70
N CYS A 292 -8.25 -10.94 3.64
CA CYS A 292 -7.13 -10.06 4.01
C CYS A 292 -6.16 -9.89 2.84
N VAL A 293 -5.77 -10.98 2.18
CA VAL A 293 -4.92 -10.95 0.98
C VAL A 293 -5.60 -10.17 -0.14
N PHE A 294 -6.91 -10.33 -0.36
CA PHE A 294 -7.66 -9.52 -1.33
C PHE A 294 -7.54 -8.01 -1.05
N CYS A 295 -7.69 -7.58 0.21
CA CYS A 295 -7.49 -6.19 0.59
C CYS A 295 -6.04 -5.72 0.36
N MET A 296 -5.04 -6.57 0.66
CA MET A 296 -3.63 -6.27 0.36
C MET A 296 -3.40 -6.06 -1.14
N PHE A 297 -4.00 -6.90 -2.00
CA PHE A 297 -3.95 -6.74 -3.45
C PHE A 297 -4.58 -5.44 -3.92
N PHE A 298 -5.71 -5.07 -3.32
CA PHE A 298 -6.34 -3.77 -3.58
C PHE A 298 -5.37 -2.63 -3.27
N ILE A 299 -4.71 -2.63 -2.11
CA ILE A 299 -3.73 -1.59 -1.74
C ILE A 299 -2.51 -1.60 -2.68
N LEU A 300 -2.03 -2.77 -3.10
CA LEU A 300 -0.94 -2.88 -4.07
C LEU A 300 -1.31 -2.21 -5.40
N VAL A 301 -2.50 -2.54 -5.94
CA VAL A 301 -3.01 -1.94 -7.18
C VAL A 301 -3.24 -0.43 -7.03
N TRP A 302 -3.83 -0.02 -5.90
CA TRP A 302 -4.03 1.39 -5.56
C TRP A 302 -2.70 2.16 -5.55
N THR A 303 -1.66 1.55 -4.99
CA THR A 303 -0.33 2.19 -4.94
C THR A 303 0.29 2.31 -6.31
N PHE A 304 0.10 1.33 -7.20
CA PHE A 304 0.55 1.48 -8.58
C PHE A 304 -0.08 2.69 -9.27
N MET A 305 -1.29 3.12 -8.89
CA MET A 305 -1.86 4.36 -9.40
C MET A 305 -1.18 5.64 -8.89
N LEU A 306 -0.30 5.55 -7.87
CA LEU A 306 0.26 6.70 -7.14
C LEU A 306 1.80 6.72 -7.07
N SER A 307 2.46 5.67 -7.60
CA SER A 307 3.91 5.41 -7.61
C SER A 307 4.53 5.22 -6.22
N ALA A 308 5.06 4.02 -5.95
CA ALA A 308 5.81 3.68 -4.73
C ALA A 308 7.31 3.55 -5.06
N PRO A 309 8.18 3.66 -4.04
CA PRO A 309 9.60 3.47 -4.24
C PRO A 309 9.89 1.97 -4.32
N THR A 310 11.07 1.65 -4.82
CA THR A 310 11.61 0.30 -4.95
C THR A 310 11.53 -0.54 -3.66
N VAL A 311 11.84 0.06 -2.49
CA VAL A 311 11.95 -0.68 -1.22
C VAL A 311 10.61 -1.28 -0.78
N LEU A 312 9.50 -0.57 -0.98
CA LEU A 312 8.19 -1.11 -0.61
C LEU A 312 7.79 -2.30 -1.48
N TYR A 313 8.14 -2.29 -2.76
CA TYR A 313 7.89 -3.43 -3.63
C TYR A 313 8.64 -4.67 -3.17
N VAL A 314 9.90 -4.53 -2.75
CA VAL A 314 10.67 -5.63 -2.15
C VAL A 314 9.94 -6.24 -0.96
N THR A 315 9.50 -5.40 0.00
CA THR A 315 8.78 -5.86 1.18
C THR A 315 7.44 -6.53 0.85
N TRP A 316 6.67 -5.94 -0.05
CA TRP A 316 5.35 -6.47 -0.43
C TRP A 316 5.47 -7.77 -1.19
N PHE A 317 6.41 -7.87 -2.13
CA PHE A 317 6.65 -9.09 -2.88
C PHE A 317 7.22 -10.19 -1.98
N LEU A 318 8.10 -9.87 -1.03
CA LEU A 318 8.52 -10.83 0.00
C LEU A 318 7.30 -11.35 0.78
N THR A 319 6.42 -10.46 1.24
CA THR A 319 5.20 -10.85 1.98
C THR A 319 4.30 -11.76 1.14
N LEU A 320 4.08 -11.41 -0.13
CA LEU A 320 3.31 -12.21 -1.07
C LEU A 320 3.98 -13.55 -1.38
N GLY A 321 5.31 -13.59 -1.43
CA GLY A 321 6.10 -14.81 -1.56
C GLY A 321 5.88 -15.73 -0.37
N LEU A 322 6.04 -15.22 0.86
CA LEU A 322 5.79 -15.96 2.09
C LEU A 322 4.34 -16.51 2.10
N LEU A 323 3.36 -15.68 1.77
CA LEU A 323 1.96 -16.11 1.67
C LEU A 323 1.76 -17.17 0.58
N ALA A 324 2.43 -17.07 -0.57
CA ALA A 324 2.31 -18.07 -1.62
C ALA A 324 2.93 -19.41 -1.21
N GLY A 325 4.10 -19.38 -0.56
CA GLY A 325 4.75 -20.57 -0.02
C GLY A 325 3.87 -21.29 1.00
N TYR A 326 3.32 -20.54 1.96
CA TYR A 326 2.42 -21.05 3.01
C TYR A 326 1.22 -21.83 2.43
N VAL A 327 0.68 -21.33 1.33
CA VAL A 327 -0.51 -21.91 0.73
C VAL A 327 -0.16 -23.09 -0.18
N SER A 328 1.00 -23.07 -0.84
CA SER A 328 1.44 -24.11 -1.77
C SER A 328 1.74 -25.47 -1.13
N ASP A 329 2.20 -25.50 0.12
CA ASP A 329 2.60 -26.74 0.82
C ASP A 329 1.40 -27.61 1.26
N GLY A 330 0.17 -27.24 0.91
CA GLY A 330 -1.04 -28.06 1.14
C GLY A 330 -1.47 -28.17 2.60
N LYS A 331 -0.61 -27.86 3.58
CA LYS A 331 -0.93 -27.86 5.02
C LYS A 331 -1.90 -26.75 5.45
N GLY A 332 -2.20 -25.79 4.56
CA GLY A 332 -3.29 -24.83 4.77
C GLY A 332 -4.64 -25.51 5.04
N SER A 333 -4.85 -26.75 4.59
CA SER A 333 -6.08 -27.52 4.89
C SER A 333 -6.19 -28.01 6.33
N VAL A 334 -5.11 -27.99 7.11
CA VAL A 334 -5.07 -28.54 8.49
C VAL A 334 -5.37 -27.45 9.53
N ILE A 335 -5.58 -26.19 9.13
CA ILE A 335 -6.10 -25.18 10.06
C ILE A 335 -7.48 -25.64 10.53
N LYS A 336 -7.58 -25.95 11.83
CA LYS A 336 -8.84 -26.27 12.51
C LYS A 336 -9.91 -25.31 12.03
N LYS A 337 -11.04 -25.84 11.54
CA LYS A 337 -12.18 -25.07 10.99
C LYS A 337 -12.28 -23.73 11.69
N SER A 338 -12.20 -22.66 10.89
CA SER A 338 -12.29 -21.29 11.34
C SER A 338 -13.39 -21.15 12.40
N PRO A 339 -13.16 -20.50 13.56
CA PRO A 339 -14.17 -20.35 14.62
C PRO A 339 -15.36 -19.48 14.20
N TYR A 340 -15.39 -19.01 12.95
CA TYR A 340 -16.49 -18.25 12.41
C TYR A 340 -17.57 -19.20 11.90
N PRO A 341 -18.79 -19.15 12.45
CA PRO A 341 -19.91 -19.84 11.84
C PRO A 341 -20.04 -19.33 10.40
N GLU A 342 -20.14 -20.26 9.45
CA GLU A 342 -20.48 -19.92 8.07
C GLU A 342 -21.79 -19.15 8.12
N ARG A 343 -21.75 -17.82 7.99
CA ARG A 343 -22.98 -17.07 7.78
C ARG A 343 -23.54 -17.58 6.45
N PRO A 344 -24.80 -18.07 6.42
CA PRO A 344 -25.42 -18.43 5.16
C PRO A 344 -25.31 -17.21 4.25
N ILE A 345 -24.80 -17.42 3.04
CA ILE A 345 -24.71 -16.37 2.03
C ILE A 345 -26.15 -15.86 1.87
N LEU A 346 -26.36 -14.60 2.26
CA LEU A 346 -27.63 -13.89 2.11
C LEU A 346 -28.06 -14.01 0.65
N GLY A 347 -28.96 -14.94 0.35
CA GLY A 347 -29.37 -15.28 -1.02
C GLY A 347 -29.67 -16.76 -1.30
N ALA A 348 -29.21 -17.70 -0.47
CA ALA A 348 -29.36 -19.14 -0.77
C ALA A 348 -30.65 -19.81 -0.24
N GLY A 349 -31.63 -19.07 0.29
CA GLY A 349 -32.74 -19.71 1.00
C GLY A 349 -34.02 -18.90 1.11
N ARG A 350 -34.74 -18.75 -0.01
CA ARG A 350 -36.20 -18.84 -0.01
C ARG A 350 -36.60 -19.72 -1.18
N LYS A 351 -36.76 -21.02 -0.94
CA LYS A 351 -37.67 -21.80 -1.79
C LYS A 351 -39.08 -21.28 -1.47
N PRO A 352 -39.85 -20.80 -2.47
CA PRO A 352 -41.27 -20.55 -2.25
C PRO A 352 -41.92 -21.89 -1.89
N GLY A 353 -42.62 -21.91 -0.76
CA GLY A 353 -43.54 -22.98 -0.41
C GLY A 353 -44.86 -22.83 -1.14
#